data_AF-A0ABD3QTB2-F1
#
_entry.id   AF-A0ABD3QTB2-F1
#
_cell.length_a   1.000
_cell.length_b   1.000
_cell.length_c   1.000
_cell.angle_alpha   90.00
_cell.angle_beta   90.00
_cell.angle_gamma   90.00
#
_symmetry.space_group_name_H-M   'P 1'
#
loop_
_entity.id
_entity.type
_entity.pdbx_description
1 polymer ?
#
loop_
_entity_poly.entity_id
_entity_poly.type
_entity_poly.pdbx_seq_one_letter_code
_entity_poly.pdbx_strand_id
1 'polypeptide(L)'
;MQSNMVKFGRHLQFYLESDETHGPRDDPYIVPYTDIKECIGKSQHHFTREWTGSLKQAILQYIFSPNSSKRIKTFWKRIFDDVFSSSACSQSFEEEHRGIHGDKAIELYVEVMDEARSRELFSFIKKLHSTAAMNCEALRKLVKKFDKGAVARGEEMLTASFLHELYSASFSNYPCLEGYIDALRDSLITSEGEDAEDEDSDNESYSIQQKISSSYRNDSTAVKRRAEELTWLKTMIASIPPMELSALVAHRGFHCPRDGTNRRPLENSLSAFEMAWCGGIKLCECDVALTKDEKLVLAHDEDFSRLALDPNAVCSKTKVQDLTMKEIMSLTFKSGSRPPLLLDVLRSAQAIGGDSKLVIEIKPGNQDACTALVRLFRHHPDLIDRCEAIMSFDAFTMHRLKSELEDMAVSLKTERFGSLSPQSKPSFDSKADAPLQLPQVLLLTVAKEPQKHYELWVDILNSSPIHSWLKHGNKSSLDGVYLQYQPVMLEPAGIRGLRHLSKQYKVGIWGEFRKDPDDYFTAMQLINECGVSYVNTDLPRSFRSSASDFKQHRMTVHRKEHIMQVYETSRLFG
;
A
#
# COMPACT_ATOMS: atom_id res chain seq x y z
N MET A 1 29.77 25.40 -13.23
CA MET A 1 29.46 24.11 -13.86
C MET A 1 28.01 23.81 -13.58
N GLN A 2 27.13 23.97 -14.58
CA GLN A 2 25.69 23.77 -14.43
C GLN A 2 25.40 22.28 -14.20
N SER A 3 24.88 21.94 -13.03
CA SER A 3 24.37 20.60 -12.73
C SER A 3 23.16 20.35 -13.63
N ASN A 4 23.28 19.41 -14.57
CA ASN A 4 22.19 18.97 -15.44
C ASN A 4 21.21 18.12 -14.62
N MET A 5 20.34 18.79 -13.86
CA MET A 5 19.27 18.17 -13.09
C MET A 5 18.28 17.46 -14.02
N VAL A 6 17.92 16.24 -13.65
CA VAL A 6 16.76 15.52 -14.18
C VAL A 6 15.52 16.42 -14.05
N LYS A 7 14.59 16.38 -15.01
CA LYS A 7 13.28 17.05 -14.87
C LYS A 7 12.48 16.38 -13.75
N PHE A 8 12.73 16.78 -12.50
CA PHE A 8 11.86 16.51 -11.37
C PHE A 8 10.54 17.27 -11.57
N GLY A 9 9.46 16.87 -10.88
CA GLY A 9 8.22 17.65 -10.93
C GLY A 9 8.53 19.10 -10.54
N ARG A 10 8.04 20.09 -11.31
CA ARG A 10 8.37 21.53 -11.17
C ARG A 10 8.24 22.07 -9.72
N HIS A 11 7.46 21.41 -8.87
CA HIS A 11 7.28 21.77 -7.45
C HIS A 11 8.48 21.47 -6.54
N LEU A 12 9.34 20.49 -6.87
CA LEU A 12 10.52 20.14 -6.04
C LEU A 12 11.72 21.05 -6.32
N GLN A 13 11.80 21.58 -7.54
CA GLN A 13 12.90 22.43 -8.00
C GLN A 13 12.84 23.84 -7.39
N PHE A 14 11.64 24.35 -7.13
CA PHE A 14 11.41 25.61 -6.43
C PHE A 14 12.12 25.70 -5.07
N TYR A 15 12.29 24.59 -4.36
CA TYR A 15 12.90 24.55 -3.02
C TYR A 15 14.43 24.62 -3.00
N LEU A 16 15.10 24.53 -4.16
CA LEU A 16 16.56 24.67 -4.25
C LEU A 16 16.99 26.03 -4.81
N GLU A 17 16.09 26.74 -5.50
CA GLU A 17 16.38 27.99 -6.21
C GLU A 17 16.26 29.25 -5.32
N SER A 18 15.84 29.10 -4.05
CA SER A 18 15.51 30.24 -3.17
C SER A 18 16.62 30.73 -2.23
N ASP A 19 17.89 30.34 -2.39
CA ASP A 19 18.96 30.81 -1.50
C ASP A 19 20.31 30.99 -2.22
N GLU A 20 20.60 32.22 -2.65
CA GLU A 20 21.92 32.60 -3.20
C GLU A 20 22.97 32.90 -2.10
N THR A 21 22.69 32.58 -0.83
CA THR A 21 23.42 33.16 0.31
C THR A 21 24.47 32.25 0.97
N HIS A 22 24.71 31.02 0.51
CA HIS A 22 25.64 30.09 1.18
C HIS A 22 26.77 29.60 0.27
N GLY A 23 28.00 29.60 0.80
CA GLY A 23 29.20 29.19 0.07
C GLY A 23 29.26 27.70 -0.29
N PRO A 24 30.19 27.29 -1.18
CA PRO A 24 30.21 25.99 -1.87
C PRO A 24 30.45 24.73 -1.01
N ARG A 25 30.39 24.82 0.33
CA ARG A 25 30.66 23.72 1.27
C ARG A 25 29.42 23.17 1.97
N ASP A 26 28.25 23.79 1.86
CA ASP A 26 27.01 23.33 2.54
C ASP A 26 25.93 22.77 1.60
N ASP A 27 26.25 22.62 0.31
CA ASP A 27 25.30 22.11 -0.68
C ASP A 27 24.82 20.68 -0.33
N PRO A 28 23.49 20.44 -0.37
CA PRO A 28 22.95 19.12 -0.13
C PRO A 28 23.42 18.15 -1.21
N TYR A 29 23.78 16.93 -0.82
CA TYR A 29 24.10 15.90 -1.81
C TYR A 29 22.85 15.52 -2.59
N ILE A 30 22.95 15.64 -3.91
CA ILE A 30 21.96 15.14 -4.86
C ILE A 30 22.57 13.97 -5.61
N VAL A 31 21.84 12.86 -5.67
CA VAL A 31 22.24 11.65 -6.39
C VAL A 31 22.55 12.02 -7.86
N PRO A 32 23.76 11.71 -8.37
CA PRO A 32 24.18 12.03 -9.72
C PRO A 32 23.50 11.10 -10.73
N TYR A 33 22.20 11.33 -10.95
CA TYR A 33 21.35 10.43 -11.71
C TYR A 33 21.87 10.15 -13.12
N THR A 34 22.34 11.17 -13.83
CA THR A 34 22.82 11.01 -15.21
C THR A 34 24.04 10.09 -15.25
N ASP A 35 25.01 10.30 -14.36
CA ASP A 35 26.25 9.54 -14.31
C ASP A 35 25.99 8.06 -13.97
N ILE A 36 25.11 7.80 -12.99
CA ILE A 36 24.74 6.42 -12.62
C ILE A 36 23.90 5.77 -13.73
N LYS A 37 23.01 6.53 -14.38
CA LYS A 37 22.22 6.05 -15.51
C LYS A 37 23.13 5.64 -16.68
N GLU A 38 24.23 6.35 -16.92
CA GLU A 38 25.22 5.99 -17.94
C GLU A 38 26.00 4.71 -17.62
N CYS A 39 25.93 4.20 -16.39
CA CYS A 39 26.49 2.90 -16.03
C CYS A 39 25.61 1.73 -16.47
N ILE A 40 24.32 1.97 -16.76
CA ILE A 40 23.38 0.94 -17.19
C ILE A 40 23.83 0.35 -18.53
N GLY A 41 23.99 -0.97 -18.58
CA GLY A 41 24.44 -1.70 -19.77
C GLY A 41 25.96 -1.77 -19.94
N LYS A 42 26.76 -1.14 -19.07
CA LYS A 42 28.22 -1.31 -19.04
C LYS A 42 28.64 -2.49 -18.16
N SER A 43 28.12 -2.55 -16.92
CA SER A 43 28.36 -3.66 -15.98
C SER A 43 27.41 -3.56 -14.78
N GLN A 44 26.71 -4.64 -14.45
CA GLN A 44 25.92 -4.76 -13.22
C GLN A 44 26.73 -4.40 -11.97
N HIS A 45 27.96 -4.92 -11.82
CA HIS A 45 28.80 -4.64 -10.66
C HIS A 45 29.12 -3.13 -10.53
N HIS A 46 29.39 -2.47 -11.66
CA HIS A 46 29.64 -1.03 -11.66
C HIS A 46 28.40 -0.24 -11.26
N PHE A 47 27.24 -0.54 -11.86
CA PHE A 47 25.97 0.10 -11.48
C PHE A 47 25.65 -0.11 -10.00
N THR A 48 25.82 -1.33 -9.48
CA THR A 48 25.63 -1.65 -8.06
C THR A 48 26.52 -0.79 -7.17
N ARG A 49 27.82 -0.68 -7.49
CA ARG A 49 28.76 0.11 -6.70
C ARG A 49 28.38 1.59 -6.65
N GLU A 50 28.06 2.18 -7.80
CA GLU A 50 27.68 3.59 -7.88
C GLU A 50 26.34 3.86 -7.18
N TRP A 51 25.34 2.99 -7.39
CA TRP A 51 24.03 3.11 -6.73
C TRP A 51 24.14 3.01 -5.20
N THR A 52 24.83 1.99 -4.68
CA THR A 52 25.02 1.80 -3.23
C THR A 52 25.89 2.92 -2.64
N GLY A 53 26.89 3.41 -3.38
CA GLY A 53 27.70 4.56 -3.00
C GLY A 53 26.84 5.82 -2.83
N SER A 54 25.96 6.10 -3.80
CA SER A 54 25.03 7.21 -3.74
C SER A 54 23.97 7.07 -2.64
N LEU A 55 23.46 5.87 -2.40
CA LEU A 55 22.56 5.60 -1.27
C LEU A 55 23.26 5.94 0.06
N LYS A 56 24.49 5.44 0.26
CA LYS A 56 25.28 5.73 1.47
C LYS A 56 25.54 7.23 1.62
N GLN A 57 25.90 7.92 0.54
CA GLN A 57 26.16 9.34 0.59
C GLN A 57 24.90 10.16 0.89
N ALA A 58 23.74 9.78 0.34
CA ALA A 58 22.46 10.39 0.66
C ALA A 58 22.06 10.16 2.12
N ILE A 59 22.26 8.94 2.66
CA ILE A 59 22.07 8.64 4.09
C ILE A 59 23.01 9.50 4.94
N LEU A 60 24.30 9.54 4.59
CA LEU A 60 25.30 10.29 5.33
C LEU A 60 24.98 11.78 5.36
N GLN A 61 24.56 12.38 4.24
CA GLN A 61 24.19 13.80 4.19
C GLN A 61 22.86 14.09 4.87
N TYR A 62 21.91 13.15 4.89
CA TYR A 62 20.69 13.30 5.67
C TYR A 62 20.97 13.23 7.18
N ILE A 63 21.94 12.41 7.59
CA ILE A 63 22.28 12.20 8.99
C ILE A 63 23.36 13.16 9.49
N PHE A 64 24.32 13.60 8.67
CA PHE A 64 25.56 14.33 9.03
C PHE A 64 25.83 15.55 8.12
N SER A 65 26.47 16.59 8.68
CA SER A 65 26.98 17.77 7.96
C SER A 65 28.51 17.71 7.80
N PRO A 66 29.13 18.43 6.82
CA PRO A 66 30.58 18.48 6.59
C PRO A 66 31.45 18.71 7.84
N ASN A 67 30.90 19.35 8.88
CA ASN A 67 31.58 19.64 10.15
C ASN A 67 31.21 18.69 11.31
N SER A 68 30.81 17.44 11.00
CA SER A 68 30.60 16.33 11.96
C SER A 68 29.40 16.42 12.92
N SER A 69 28.50 17.39 12.75
CA SER A 69 27.23 17.44 13.48
C SER A 69 26.11 16.71 12.72
N LYS A 70 25.28 15.95 13.43
CA LYS A 70 24.23 15.14 12.81
C LYS A 70 23.05 16.02 12.34
N ARG A 71 22.81 16.26 11.02
CA ARG A 71 21.80 17.24 10.50
C ARG A 71 20.41 17.12 11.14
N ILE A 72 19.82 15.93 11.21
CA ILE A 72 18.51 15.74 11.85
C ILE A 72 18.55 15.88 13.39
N LYS A 73 19.72 15.65 14.02
CA LYS A 73 19.89 15.95 15.45
C LYS A 73 20.16 17.43 15.68
N THR A 74 20.86 18.11 14.77
CA THR A 74 21.09 19.55 14.82
C THR A 74 19.78 20.29 14.64
N PHE A 75 18.89 19.80 13.77
CA PHE A 75 17.52 20.26 13.65
C PHE A 75 16.77 20.25 14.99
N TRP A 76 16.67 19.08 15.62
CA TRP A 76 15.99 18.96 16.92
C TRP A 76 16.73 19.69 18.04
N LYS A 77 18.08 19.60 18.07
CA LYS A 77 18.91 20.31 19.05
C LYS A 77 18.72 21.81 18.95
N ARG A 78 18.60 22.37 17.75
CA ARG A 78 18.33 23.79 17.55
C ARG A 78 16.98 24.19 18.13
N ILE A 79 15.92 23.43 17.80
CA ILE A 79 14.58 23.65 18.39
C ILE A 79 14.63 23.64 19.91
N PHE A 80 15.33 22.65 20.48
CA PHE A 80 15.47 22.53 21.93
C PHE A 80 16.31 23.64 22.56
N ASP A 81 17.47 23.95 21.99
CA ASP A 81 18.37 24.97 22.51
C ASP A 81 17.67 26.35 22.42
N ASP A 82 16.98 26.66 21.32
CA ASP A 82 16.27 27.93 21.13
C ASP A 82 15.09 28.09 22.11
N VAL A 83 14.24 27.06 22.26
CA VAL A 83 13.06 27.10 23.13
C VAL A 83 13.44 27.09 24.61
N PHE A 84 14.44 26.30 25.00
CA PHE A 84 14.74 26.04 26.42
C PHE A 84 16.00 26.74 26.95
N SER A 85 16.86 27.32 26.12
CA SER A 85 18.00 28.14 26.58
C SER A 85 17.68 29.63 26.66
N SER A 86 16.45 30.03 26.31
CA SER A 86 15.93 31.38 26.47
C SER A 86 15.95 31.78 27.96
N SER A 87 16.41 32.99 28.27
CA SER A 87 16.43 33.53 29.65
C SER A 87 15.05 33.70 30.28
N ALA A 88 13.97 33.43 29.54
CA ALA A 88 12.58 33.42 30.00
C ALA A 88 12.09 32.02 30.42
N CYS A 89 12.89 30.98 30.22
CA CYS A 89 12.51 29.60 30.53
C CYS A 89 12.64 29.34 32.04
N SER A 90 11.52 29.33 32.76
CA SER A 90 11.49 28.95 34.17
C SER A 90 11.63 27.43 34.33
N GLN A 91 12.05 26.97 35.52
CA GLN A 91 12.09 25.53 35.84
C GLN A 91 10.74 24.84 35.63
N SER A 92 9.63 25.55 35.84
CA SER A 92 8.28 25.04 35.60
C SER A 92 7.94 24.91 34.11
N PHE A 93 8.44 25.82 33.25
CA PHE A 93 8.24 25.76 31.80
C PHE A 93 8.99 24.57 31.17
N GLU A 94 10.21 24.29 31.63
CA GLU A 94 10.95 23.09 31.23
C GLU A 94 10.23 21.80 31.63
N GLU A 95 9.65 21.75 32.84
CA GLU A 95 8.91 20.59 33.33
C GLU A 95 7.61 20.34 32.56
N GLU A 96 6.90 21.42 32.21
CA GLU A 96 5.63 21.39 31.48
C GLU A 96 5.78 20.87 30.04
N HIS A 97 6.84 21.30 29.33
CA HIS A 97 7.04 20.99 27.92
C HIS A 97 7.97 19.78 27.68
N ARG A 98 8.39 19.08 28.74
CA ARG A 98 9.31 17.94 28.66
C ARG A 98 8.72 16.75 27.91
N GLY A 99 9.25 16.48 26.72
CA GLY A 99 8.91 15.32 25.86
C GLY A 99 7.74 15.57 24.90
N ILE A 100 7.36 16.84 24.72
CA ILE A 100 6.39 17.33 23.74
C ILE A 100 6.54 16.62 22.37
N HIS A 101 5.41 16.31 21.72
CA HIS A 101 5.42 15.63 20.43
C HIS A 101 6.01 16.54 19.35
N GLY A 102 6.58 15.97 18.28
CA GLY A 102 7.38 16.75 17.33
C GLY A 102 6.61 17.84 16.57
N ASP A 103 5.32 17.64 16.33
CA ASP A 103 4.41 18.65 15.78
C ASP A 103 4.15 19.79 16.78
N LYS A 104 3.84 19.48 18.04
CA LYS A 104 3.64 20.45 19.13
C LYS A 104 4.92 21.17 19.52
N ALA A 105 6.08 20.55 19.35
CA ALA A 105 7.38 21.19 19.54
C ALA A 105 7.65 22.25 18.47
N ILE A 106 7.15 22.01 17.25
CA ILE A 106 7.25 22.94 16.13
C ILE A 106 6.27 24.10 16.31
N GLU A 107 5.03 23.83 16.72
CA GLU A 107 4.07 24.86 17.10
C GLU A 107 4.61 25.73 18.24
N LEU A 108 5.08 25.12 19.33
CA LEU A 108 5.71 25.83 20.46
C LEU A 108 6.93 26.65 20.03
N TYR A 109 7.76 26.13 19.12
CA TYR A 109 8.88 26.89 18.59
C TYR A 109 8.40 28.15 17.86
N VAL A 110 7.32 28.07 17.08
CA VAL A 110 6.75 29.25 16.42
C VAL A 110 6.14 30.24 17.41
N GLU A 111 5.53 29.74 18.49
CA GLU A 111 4.95 30.58 19.55
C GLU A 111 6.02 31.31 20.37
N VAL A 112 7.15 30.66 20.65
CA VAL A 112 8.21 31.16 21.54
C VAL A 112 9.26 31.97 20.79
N MET A 113 9.56 31.62 19.54
CA MET A 113 10.61 32.23 18.75
C MET A 113 10.08 33.30 17.81
N ASP A 114 10.90 34.30 17.52
CA ASP A 114 10.55 35.30 16.53
C ASP A 114 10.31 34.69 15.12
N GLU A 115 9.55 35.43 14.32
CA GLU A 115 9.18 35.02 12.96
C GLU A 115 10.43 34.75 12.09
N ALA A 116 11.52 35.48 12.32
CA ALA A 116 12.77 35.31 11.56
C ALA A 116 13.39 33.92 11.80
N ARG A 117 13.48 33.46 13.05
CA ARG A 117 13.99 32.12 13.38
C ARG A 117 13.04 31.01 12.98
N SER A 118 11.72 31.25 13.01
CA SER A 118 10.71 30.32 12.52
C SER A 118 10.77 30.17 10.99
N ARG A 119 10.96 31.25 10.24
CA ARG A 119 11.20 31.23 8.79
C ARG A 119 12.54 30.55 8.43
N GLU A 120 13.58 30.73 9.23
CA GLU A 120 14.86 30.04 9.03
C GLU A 120 14.75 28.52 9.24
N LEU A 121 14.04 28.10 10.30
CA LEU A 121 13.74 26.69 10.56
C LEU A 121 12.91 26.09 9.42
N PHE A 122 11.89 26.81 8.94
CA PHE A 122 11.07 26.41 7.81
C PHE A 122 11.90 26.20 6.53
N SER A 123 12.81 27.14 6.20
CA SER A 123 13.74 27.00 5.07
C SER A 123 14.63 25.75 5.21
N PHE A 124 15.17 25.53 6.41
CA PHE A 124 16.02 24.38 6.70
C PHE A 124 15.30 23.04 6.51
N ILE A 125 14.08 22.88 7.07
CA ILE A 125 13.31 21.63 6.94
C ILE A 125 12.91 21.39 5.48
N LYS A 126 12.49 22.43 4.75
CA LYS A 126 12.14 22.31 3.32
C LYS A 126 13.31 21.84 2.47
N LYS A 127 14.51 22.36 2.73
CA LYS A 127 15.74 21.95 2.03
C LYS A 127 16.08 20.49 2.35
N LEU A 128 15.95 20.07 3.62
CA LEU A 128 16.18 18.69 4.04
C LEU A 128 15.17 17.72 3.41
N HIS A 129 13.88 18.08 3.44
CA HIS A 129 12.78 17.33 2.83
C HIS A 129 12.99 17.17 1.32
N SER A 130 13.18 18.28 0.60
CA SER A 130 13.33 18.28 -0.86
C SER A 130 14.53 17.43 -1.29
N THR A 131 15.68 17.58 -0.61
CA THR A 131 16.88 16.79 -0.88
C THR A 131 16.63 15.29 -0.71
N ALA A 132 16.01 14.89 0.40
CA ALA A 132 15.73 13.49 0.68
C ALA A 132 14.71 12.89 -0.31
N ALA A 133 13.66 13.64 -0.66
CA ALA A 133 12.68 13.25 -1.66
C ALA A 133 13.32 13.07 -3.05
N MET A 134 14.15 14.02 -3.48
CA MET A 134 14.86 13.97 -4.77
C MET A 134 15.81 12.77 -4.84
N ASN A 135 16.56 12.50 -3.78
CA ASN A 135 17.47 11.36 -3.70
C ASN A 135 16.73 10.02 -3.71
N CYS A 136 15.64 9.92 -2.94
CA CYS A 136 14.81 8.72 -2.91
C CYS A 136 14.26 8.41 -4.30
N GLU A 137 13.69 9.42 -4.96
CA GLU A 137 13.10 9.26 -6.29
C GLU A 137 14.16 8.98 -7.37
N ALA A 138 15.34 9.60 -7.29
CA ALA A 138 16.45 9.34 -8.19
C ALA A 138 16.93 7.88 -8.10
N LEU A 139 17.20 7.38 -6.88
CA LEU A 139 17.66 6.02 -6.63
C LEU A 139 16.60 4.98 -7.03
N ARG A 140 15.32 5.26 -6.72
CA ARG A 140 14.17 4.43 -7.15
C ARG A 140 14.08 4.34 -8.67
N LYS A 141 14.20 5.47 -9.37
CA LYS A 141 14.16 5.51 -10.85
C LYS A 141 15.37 4.82 -11.47
N LEU A 142 16.55 4.95 -10.88
CA LEU A 142 17.77 4.32 -11.39
C LEU A 142 17.66 2.80 -11.39
N VAL A 143 17.27 2.19 -10.28
CA VAL A 143 17.15 0.73 -10.20
C VAL A 143 16.06 0.19 -11.13
N LYS A 144 14.89 0.85 -11.17
CA LYS A 144 13.82 0.48 -12.12
C LYS A 144 14.26 0.63 -13.58
N LYS A 145 15.16 1.56 -13.88
CA LYS A 145 15.71 1.76 -15.22
C LYS A 145 16.81 0.77 -15.57
N PHE A 146 17.62 0.35 -14.60
CA PHE A 146 18.60 -0.71 -14.78
C PHE A 146 17.90 -2.02 -15.17
N ASP A 147 16.83 -2.37 -14.46
CA ASP A 147 16.05 -3.58 -14.70
C ASP A 147 15.37 -3.60 -16.08
N LYS A 148 15.11 -2.42 -16.68
CA LYS A 148 14.69 -2.31 -18.08
C LYS A 148 15.84 -2.78 -18.99
N GLY A 149 15.79 -4.06 -19.34
CA GLY A 149 16.77 -4.73 -20.19
C GLY A 149 17.82 -5.54 -19.44
N ALA A 150 17.75 -5.69 -18.11
CA ALA A 150 18.69 -6.54 -17.36
C ALA A 150 18.67 -7.99 -17.88
N VAL A 151 17.48 -8.55 -18.05
CA VAL A 151 17.29 -9.91 -18.61
C VAL A 151 17.93 -10.05 -20.00
N ALA A 152 17.75 -9.05 -20.87
CA ALA A 152 18.34 -9.07 -22.22
C ALA A 152 19.88 -8.98 -22.21
N ARG A 153 20.47 -8.47 -21.12
CA ARG A 153 21.93 -8.41 -20.92
C ARG A 153 22.49 -9.60 -20.14
N GLY A 154 21.64 -10.54 -19.71
CA GLY A 154 22.04 -11.65 -18.84
C GLY A 154 22.37 -11.21 -17.40
N GLU A 155 21.83 -10.07 -16.96
CA GLU A 155 22.03 -9.49 -15.64
C GLU A 155 20.83 -9.80 -14.71
N GLU A 156 21.08 -9.85 -13.40
CA GLU A 156 20.03 -10.03 -12.40
C GLU A 156 19.22 -8.74 -12.21
N MET A 157 17.92 -8.88 -11.96
CA MET A 157 17.07 -7.75 -11.58
C MET A 157 17.42 -7.30 -10.16
N LEU A 158 17.71 -6.00 -9.99
CA LEU A 158 18.16 -5.42 -8.72
C LEU A 158 17.02 -4.77 -7.94
N THR A 159 15.84 -4.55 -8.55
CA THR A 159 14.72 -3.85 -7.90
C THR A 159 14.32 -4.52 -6.57
N ALA A 160 14.24 -5.85 -6.53
CA ALA A 160 13.80 -6.59 -5.35
C ALA A 160 14.72 -6.39 -4.12
N SER A 161 16.03 -6.29 -4.33
CA SER A 161 17.01 -6.10 -3.25
C SER A 161 17.22 -4.61 -2.93
N PHE A 162 17.32 -3.76 -3.94
CA PHE A 162 17.74 -2.36 -3.77
C PHE A 162 16.58 -1.46 -3.35
N LEU A 163 15.34 -1.72 -3.78
CA LEU A 163 14.20 -0.95 -3.25
C LEU A 163 13.97 -1.25 -1.77
N HIS A 164 14.20 -2.49 -1.35
CA HIS A 164 14.17 -2.83 0.07
C HIS A 164 15.21 -2.02 0.85
N GLU A 165 16.46 -1.98 0.38
CA GLU A 165 17.52 -1.19 1.01
C GLU A 165 17.17 0.31 1.04
N LEU A 166 16.66 0.84 -0.08
CA LEU A 166 16.23 2.24 -0.20
C LEU A 166 15.12 2.60 0.79
N TYR A 167 14.04 1.83 0.85
CA TYR A 167 12.91 2.15 1.73
C TYR A 167 13.20 1.90 3.22
N SER A 168 14.24 1.12 3.52
CA SER A 168 14.75 0.98 4.89
C SER A 168 15.72 2.09 5.31
N ALA A 169 16.20 2.92 4.37
CA ALA A 169 17.17 3.97 4.63
C ALA A 169 16.59 5.12 5.46
N SER A 170 17.39 5.70 6.34
CA SER A 170 16.93 6.74 7.28
C SER A 170 16.37 8.00 6.61
N PHE A 171 16.88 8.38 5.42
CA PHE A 171 16.38 9.55 4.70
C PHE A 171 15.04 9.31 4.01
N SER A 172 14.63 8.05 3.83
CA SER A 172 13.33 7.71 3.25
C SER A 172 12.15 8.05 4.18
N ASN A 173 12.43 8.49 5.42
CA ASN A 173 11.45 9.06 6.35
C ASN A 173 11.16 10.56 6.11
N TYR A 174 11.60 11.12 4.98
CA TYR A 174 11.29 12.50 4.62
C TYR A 174 9.78 12.85 4.62
N PRO A 175 8.82 11.95 4.35
CA PRO A 175 7.39 12.29 4.44
C PRO A 175 6.96 12.73 5.85
N CYS A 176 7.66 12.30 6.92
CA CYS A 176 7.40 12.78 8.28
C CYS A 176 7.74 14.27 8.46
N LEU A 177 8.64 14.82 7.64
CA LEU A 177 8.99 16.24 7.67
C LEU A 177 7.92 17.11 6.99
N GLU A 178 7.08 16.53 6.12
CA GLU A 178 6.00 17.25 5.44
C GLU A 178 5.00 17.81 6.47
N GLY A 179 4.62 17.01 7.47
CA GLY A 179 3.75 17.47 8.55
C GLY A 179 4.33 18.63 9.38
N TYR A 180 5.66 18.69 9.55
CA TYR A 180 6.31 19.82 10.21
C TYR A 180 6.39 21.05 9.32
N ILE A 181 6.60 20.86 8.02
CA ILE A 181 6.57 21.95 7.04
C ILE A 181 5.17 22.55 7.00
N ASP A 182 4.12 21.73 7.01
CA ASP A 182 2.74 22.23 6.97
C ASP A 182 2.38 22.95 8.27
N ALA A 183 2.73 22.41 9.44
CA ALA A 183 2.55 23.10 10.72
C ALA A 183 3.25 24.47 10.76
N LEU A 184 4.51 24.55 10.33
CA LEU A 184 5.24 25.83 10.21
C LEU A 184 4.60 26.76 9.19
N ARG A 185 4.07 26.23 8.08
CA ARG A 185 3.43 27.03 7.04
C ARG A 185 2.15 27.65 7.59
N ASP A 186 1.29 26.87 8.24
CA ASP A 186 0.01 27.32 8.75
C ASP A 186 0.18 28.37 9.87
N SER A 187 1.19 28.20 10.74
CA SER A 187 1.54 29.17 11.77
C SER A 187 2.24 30.43 11.25
N LEU A 188 2.93 30.37 10.10
CA LEU A 188 3.55 31.53 9.45
C LEU A 188 2.60 32.27 8.49
N ILE A 189 1.49 31.65 8.08
CA ILE A 189 0.42 32.29 7.28
C ILE A 189 -0.51 33.10 8.18
N THR A 190 -0.74 32.64 9.42
CA THR A 190 -1.58 33.34 10.41
C THR A 190 -1.00 34.66 10.92
N SER A 191 0.26 35.00 10.59
CA SER A 191 0.83 36.34 10.84
C SER A 191 0.60 37.35 9.72
N GLU A 192 0.06 36.92 8.56
CA GLU A 192 -0.31 37.79 7.44
C GLU A 192 -1.84 37.79 7.24
N GLY A 193 -2.55 38.20 8.28
CA GLY A 193 -3.92 38.71 8.18
C GLY A 193 -4.95 37.89 8.94
N GLU A 194 -5.43 38.45 10.05
CA GLU A 194 -6.85 38.55 10.41
C GLU A 194 -6.97 39.39 11.69
N ASP A 195 -7.36 40.65 11.53
CA ASP A 195 -8.03 41.41 12.59
C ASP A 195 -9.48 40.89 12.67
N ALA A 196 -9.97 40.75 13.91
CA ALA A 196 -11.36 40.57 14.38
C ALA A 196 -11.76 39.15 14.86
N GLU A 197 -11.56 38.93 16.18
CA GLU A 197 -12.60 38.73 17.22
C GLU A 197 -13.86 37.92 16.79
N ASP A 198 -14.26 36.82 17.43
CA ASP A 198 -14.57 36.69 18.86
C ASP A 198 -14.62 35.22 19.37
N GLU A 199 -14.37 35.14 20.69
CA GLU A 199 -14.60 34.12 21.73
C GLU A 199 -15.85 33.21 21.53
N ASP A 200 -15.99 31.98 22.04
CA ASP A 200 -15.61 31.53 23.39
C ASP A 200 -15.83 30.00 23.61
N SER A 201 -15.13 29.49 24.63
CA SER A 201 -15.48 28.39 25.54
C SER A 201 -15.38 26.90 25.12
N ASP A 202 -14.19 26.35 25.32
CA ASP A 202 -13.82 25.40 26.39
C ASP A 202 -14.42 23.97 26.56
N ASN A 203 -13.43 23.06 26.60
CA ASN A 203 -13.18 21.97 27.56
C ASN A 203 -13.78 20.56 27.37
N GLU A 204 -12.90 19.63 27.00
CA GLU A 204 -12.64 18.45 27.83
C GLU A 204 -11.21 17.91 27.57
N SER A 205 -10.22 18.47 28.28
CA SER A 205 -8.84 17.96 28.33
C SER A 205 -8.53 17.37 29.70
N TYR A 206 -8.77 16.06 29.85
CA TYR A 206 -8.15 15.26 30.92
C TYR A 206 -7.83 13.86 30.40
N SER A 207 -6.53 13.56 30.23
CA SER A 207 -5.87 12.23 30.37
C SER A 207 -4.56 12.05 29.56
N ILE A 208 -4.01 13.08 28.90
CA ILE A 208 -2.87 12.96 27.95
C ILE A 208 -1.48 12.92 28.63
N GLN A 209 -1.37 13.30 29.91
CA GLN A 209 -0.10 13.57 30.61
C GLN A 209 0.85 12.37 30.85
N GLN A 210 0.48 11.12 30.54
CA GLN A 210 1.38 9.96 30.74
C GLN A 210 2.17 9.51 29.49
N LYS A 211 1.96 10.10 28.30
CA LYS A 211 2.50 9.56 27.03
C LYS A 211 3.86 10.12 26.57
N ILE A 212 4.37 11.14 27.24
CA ILE A 212 5.24 12.15 26.63
C ILE A 212 6.75 11.80 26.73
N SER A 213 7.20 11.02 27.72
CA SER A 213 8.59 10.50 27.77
C SER A 213 8.93 9.39 26.75
N SER A 214 7.99 9.01 25.87
CA SER A 214 8.12 7.87 24.93
C SER A 214 8.53 8.23 23.49
N SER A 215 8.40 9.49 23.08
CA SER A 215 8.42 9.88 21.65
C SER A 215 9.78 9.76 20.95
N TYR A 216 10.90 10.11 21.60
CA TYR A 216 12.24 9.96 21.01
C TYR A 216 12.73 8.50 20.93
N ARG A 217 12.13 7.60 21.71
CA ARG A 217 12.27 6.14 21.49
C ARG A 217 11.33 5.67 20.38
N ASN A 218 10.20 6.37 20.16
CA ASN A 218 9.13 5.89 19.30
C ASN A 218 9.49 5.85 17.81
N ASP A 219 10.30 6.76 17.27
CA ASP A 219 10.63 6.73 15.82
C ASP A 219 11.59 5.57 15.45
N SER A 220 12.62 5.34 16.29
CA SER A 220 13.44 4.11 16.23
C SER A 220 12.59 2.86 16.49
N THR A 221 11.61 2.91 17.40
CA THR A 221 10.71 1.77 17.62
C THR A 221 9.70 1.55 16.50
N ALA A 222 9.28 2.58 15.76
CA ALA A 222 8.35 2.46 14.64
C ALA A 222 9.04 1.78 13.46
N VAL A 223 10.27 2.19 13.16
CA VAL A 223 11.16 1.49 12.21
C VAL A 223 11.39 0.05 12.66
N LYS A 224 11.73 -0.15 13.94
CA LYS A 224 11.91 -1.51 14.50
C LYS A 224 10.63 -2.35 14.40
N ARG A 225 9.46 -1.78 14.70
CA ARG A 225 8.15 -2.45 14.61
C ARG A 225 7.82 -2.85 13.18
N ARG A 226 8.07 -1.98 12.19
CA ARG A 226 7.88 -2.29 10.76
C ARG A 226 8.84 -3.40 10.31
N ALA A 227 10.10 -3.34 10.72
CA ALA A 227 11.08 -4.40 10.45
C ALA A 227 10.69 -5.73 11.11
N GLU A 228 10.19 -5.69 12.36
CA GLU A 228 9.63 -6.85 13.06
C GLU A 228 8.40 -7.41 12.35
N GLU A 229 7.48 -6.57 11.86
CA GLU A 229 6.33 -7.03 11.05
C GLU A 229 6.77 -7.71 9.77
N LEU A 230 7.74 -7.13 9.03
CA LEU A 230 8.22 -7.72 7.78
C LEU A 230 8.99 -9.03 8.05
N THR A 231 9.76 -9.08 9.14
CA THR A 231 10.46 -10.31 9.56
C THR A 231 9.46 -11.39 9.97
N TRP A 232 8.42 -11.02 10.70
CA TRP A 232 7.32 -11.92 11.04
C TRP A 232 6.64 -12.44 9.78
N LEU A 233 6.30 -11.57 8.82
CA LEU A 233 5.66 -11.95 7.56
C LEU A 233 6.51 -12.98 6.80
N LYS A 234 7.81 -12.70 6.63
CA LYS A 234 8.75 -13.62 5.95
C LYS A 234 8.87 -14.96 6.68
N THR A 235 8.97 -14.94 8.01
CA THR A 235 9.07 -16.17 8.82
C THR A 235 7.79 -17.00 8.72
N MET A 236 6.63 -16.34 8.77
CA MET A 236 5.33 -16.97 8.63
C MET A 236 5.19 -17.59 7.23
N ILE A 237 5.51 -16.86 6.17
CA ILE A 237 5.45 -17.36 4.79
C ILE A 237 6.42 -18.52 4.56
N ALA A 238 7.64 -18.45 5.09
CA ALA A 238 8.62 -19.54 4.98
C ALA A 238 8.14 -20.85 5.65
N SER A 239 7.20 -20.76 6.59
CA SER A 239 6.58 -21.93 7.20
C SER A 239 5.41 -22.51 6.41
N ILE A 240 4.88 -21.81 5.39
CA ILE A 240 3.75 -22.25 4.56
C ILE A 240 4.30 -22.99 3.32
N PRO A 241 3.88 -24.24 3.08
CA PRO A 241 4.11 -24.95 1.83
C PRO A 241 3.80 -24.10 0.57
N PRO A 242 4.66 -24.12 -0.47
CA PRO A 242 4.47 -23.28 -1.66
C PRO A 242 3.11 -23.42 -2.37
N MET A 243 2.52 -24.62 -2.35
CA MET A 243 1.20 -24.88 -2.94
C MET A 243 0.08 -24.15 -2.18
N GLU A 244 0.13 -24.18 -0.85
CA GLU A 244 -0.83 -23.48 0.01
C GLU A 244 -0.68 -21.96 -0.12
N LEU A 245 0.58 -21.50 -0.17
CA LEU A 245 0.91 -20.08 -0.34
C LEU A 245 0.37 -19.50 -1.65
N SER A 246 0.28 -20.30 -2.72
CA SER A 246 -0.28 -19.83 -4.00
C SER A 246 -1.78 -19.51 -3.97
N ALA A 247 -2.51 -20.00 -2.96
CA ALA A 247 -3.92 -19.72 -2.78
C ALA A 247 -4.19 -18.57 -1.79
N LEU A 248 -3.20 -18.12 -1.02
CA LEU A 248 -3.39 -17.00 -0.10
C LEU A 248 -3.39 -15.66 -0.83
N VAL A 249 -4.38 -14.83 -0.51
CA VAL A 249 -4.57 -13.50 -1.09
C VAL A 249 -4.52 -12.47 0.03
N ALA A 250 -3.52 -11.59 0.00
CA ALA A 250 -3.45 -10.47 0.96
C ALA A 250 -4.52 -9.42 0.60
N HIS A 251 -5.56 -9.33 1.42
CA HIS A 251 -6.69 -8.42 1.24
C HIS A 251 -6.20 -6.96 1.34
N ARG A 252 -6.36 -6.19 0.26
CA ARG A 252 -5.84 -4.81 0.10
C ARG A 252 -4.34 -4.67 0.36
N GLY A 253 -3.56 -5.73 0.11
CA GLY A 253 -2.14 -5.83 0.42
C GLY A 253 -1.84 -6.10 1.90
N PHE A 254 -0.56 -6.07 2.29
CA PHE A 254 -0.15 -6.28 3.69
C PHE A 254 -0.37 -5.02 4.54
N HIS A 255 -1.64 -4.66 4.73
CA HIS A 255 -2.05 -3.41 5.35
C HIS A 255 -2.31 -3.54 6.86
N CYS A 256 -2.54 -2.41 7.53
CA CYS A 256 -3.07 -2.37 8.88
C CYS A 256 -4.61 -2.38 8.85
N PRO A 257 -5.31 -3.42 9.36
CA PRO A 257 -6.78 -3.50 9.34
C PRO A 257 -7.51 -2.45 10.21
N ARG A 258 -6.76 -1.52 10.81
CA ARG A 258 -7.28 -0.42 11.62
C ARG A 258 -6.75 0.93 11.12
N ASP A 259 -6.20 0.97 9.91
CA ASP A 259 -5.65 2.16 9.26
C ASP A 259 -4.53 2.86 10.03
N GLY A 260 -3.83 2.11 10.89
CA GLY A 260 -2.68 2.62 11.65
C GLY A 260 -1.39 2.50 10.84
N THR A 261 -0.66 3.61 10.67
CA THR A 261 0.57 3.67 9.85
C THR A 261 1.85 3.27 10.58
N ASN A 262 1.76 3.01 11.89
CA ASN A 262 2.90 2.79 12.78
C ASN A 262 3.57 1.40 12.64
N ARG A 263 2.89 0.43 12.03
CA ARG A 263 3.37 -0.97 11.94
C ARG A 263 3.27 -1.53 10.53
N ARG A 264 2.16 -1.28 9.86
CA ARG A 264 1.90 -1.69 8.48
C ARG A 264 1.40 -0.47 7.69
N PRO A 265 1.50 -0.49 6.35
CA PRO A 265 0.91 0.55 5.51
C PRO A 265 -0.61 0.62 5.61
N LEU A 266 -1.19 1.68 5.02
CA LEU A 266 -2.64 1.76 4.79
C LEU A 266 -3.07 0.76 3.71
N GLU A 267 -4.35 0.39 3.74
CA GLU A 267 -4.97 -0.44 2.71
C GLU A 267 -4.83 0.17 1.32
N ASN A 268 -4.83 -0.69 0.29
CA ASN A 268 -4.83 -0.27 -1.11
C ASN A 268 -3.68 0.70 -1.47
N SER A 269 -2.58 0.68 -0.71
CA SER A 269 -1.40 1.51 -0.94
C SER A 269 -0.31 0.73 -1.66
N LEU A 270 0.50 1.41 -2.48
CA LEU A 270 1.60 0.78 -3.20
C LEU A 270 2.55 0.03 -2.25
N SER A 271 2.82 0.59 -1.06
CA SER A 271 3.67 -0.04 -0.06
C SER A 271 3.04 -1.28 0.58
N ALA A 272 1.71 -1.35 0.75
CA ALA A 272 1.05 -2.57 1.22
C ALA A 272 1.28 -3.75 0.26
N PHE A 273 1.17 -3.49 -1.05
CA PHE A 273 1.41 -4.50 -2.09
C PHE A 273 2.90 -4.88 -2.20
N GLU A 274 3.78 -3.89 -2.28
CA GLU A 274 5.23 -4.12 -2.35
C GLU A 274 5.73 -4.92 -1.14
N MET A 275 5.20 -4.65 0.07
CA MET A 275 5.55 -5.42 1.28
C MET A 275 5.01 -6.86 1.25
N ALA A 276 3.80 -7.08 0.75
CA ALA A 276 3.22 -8.41 0.61
C ALA A 276 4.05 -9.27 -0.37
N TRP A 277 4.28 -8.75 -1.58
CA TRP A 277 5.04 -9.44 -2.63
C TRP A 277 6.50 -9.67 -2.24
N CYS A 278 7.19 -8.66 -1.69
CA CYS A 278 8.56 -8.84 -1.18
C CYS A 278 8.63 -9.76 0.05
N GLY A 279 7.50 -9.95 0.75
CA GLY A 279 7.36 -10.93 1.83
C GLY A 279 7.25 -12.36 1.34
N GLY A 280 6.82 -12.56 0.08
CA GLY A 280 6.60 -13.86 -0.55
C GLY A 280 5.13 -14.21 -0.77
N ILE A 281 4.18 -13.35 -0.40
CA ILE A 281 2.79 -13.49 -0.84
C ILE A 281 2.75 -13.29 -2.35
N LYS A 282 2.02 -14.14 -3.08
CA LYS A 282 1.93 -14.04 -4.54
C LYS A 282 0.78 -13.15 -4.98
N LEU A 283 -0.36 -13.28 -4.30
CA LEU A 283 -1.61 -12.62 -4.69
C LEU A 283 -1.96 -11.52 -3.69
N CYS A 284 -2.28 -10.35 -4.19
CA CYS A 284 -2.90 -9.29 -3.40
C CYS A 284 -4.24 -8.91 -4.02
N GLU A 285 -5.26 -8.76 -3.18
CA GLU A 285 -6.52 -8.22 -3.63
C GLU A 285 -6.49 -6.69 -3.57
N CYS A 286 -7.19 -6.01 -4.48
CA CYS A 286 -7.38 -4.57 -4.43
C CYS A 286 -8.74 -4.14 -4.98
N ASP A 287 -9.23 -3.01 -4.46
CA ASP A 287 -10.45 -2.36 -4.93
C ASP A 287 -10.13 -1.26 -5.94
N VAL A 288 -10.83 -1.23 -7.07
CA VAL A 288 -10.66 -0.16 -8.07
C VAL A 288 -11.87 0.76 -8.15
N ALA A 289 -11.59 2.05 -8.34
CA ALA A 289 -12.56 3.07 -8.70
C ALA A 289 -12.09 3.82 -9.95
N LEU A 290 -13.04 4.38 -10.69
CA LEU A 290 -12.78 5.19 -11.88
C LEU A 290 -12.91 6.67 -11.51
N THR A 291 -11.93 7.50 -11.86
CA THR A 291 -12.01 8.95 -11.73
C THR A 291 -12.87 9.57 -12.84
N LYS A 292 -13.27 10.83 -12.67
CA LYS A 292 -14.03 11.63 -13.65
C LYS A 292 -13.36 11.70 -15.03
N ASP A 293 -12.04 11.66 -15.07
CA ASP A 293 -11.20 11.66 -16.27
C ASP A 293 -10.70 10.25 -16.68
N GLU A 294 -11.47 9.23 -16.31
CA GLU A 294 -11.33 7.83 -16.69
C GLU A 294 -9.97 7.20 -16.30
N LYS A 295 -9.46 7.52 -15.11
CA LYS A 295 -8.27 6.85 -14.54
C LYS A 295 -8.68 5.85 -13.47
N LEU A 296 -8.11 4.65 -13.55
CA LEU A 296 -8.30 3.62 -12.52
C LEU A 296 -7.36 3.88 -11.34
N VAL A 297 -7.95 4.19 -10.19
CA VAL A 297 -7.27 4.40 -8.90
C VAL A 297 -7.70 3.34 -7.91
N LEU A 298 -6.88 3.06 -6.91
CA LEU A 298 -7.26 2.13 -5.85
C LEU A 298 -8.04 2.85 -4.74
N ALA A 299 -9.25 2.37 -4.48
CA ALA A 299 -10.15 2.91 -3.47
C ALA A 299 -11.21 1.86 -3.09
N HIS A 300 -11.33 1.57 -1.81
CA HIS A 300 -12.38 0.68 -1.29
C HIS A 300 -13.70 1.42 -1.06
N ASP A 301 -13.63 2.58 -0.40
CA ASP A 301 -14.79 3.39 -0.05
C ASP A 301 -15.20 4.29 -1.23
N GLU A 302 -16.38 4.90 -1.15
CA GLU A 302 -16.84 5.85 -2.18
C GLU A 302 -16.00 7.14 -2.22
N ASP A 303 -15.33 7.48 -1.12
CA ASP A 303 -14.49 8.66 -0.94
C ASP A 303 -13.22 8.31 -0.14
N PHE A 304 -12.36 9.31 0.15
CA PHE A 304 -11.11 9.10 0.87
C PHE A 304 -11.12 9.61 2.32
N SER A 305 -12.24 10.09 2.85
CA SER A 305 -12.29 10.73 4.17
C SER A 305 -11.72 9.88 5.29
N ARG A 306 -11.92 8.55 5.26
CA ARG A 306 -11.35 7.64 6.26
C ARG A 306 -9.83 7.57 6.22
N LEU A 307 -9.21 7.62 5.04
CA LEU A 307 -7.77 7.39 4.83
C LEU A 307 -6.98 8.69 4.68
N ALA A 308 -7.65 9.79 4.33
CA ALA A 308 -7.06 11.11 4.16
C ALA A 308 -6.43 11.62 5.45
N LEU A 309 -5.34 12.38 5.30
CA LEU A 309 -4.68 13.11 6.37
C LEU A 309 -5.63 14.16 6.94
N ASP A 310 -6.28 14.94 6.05
CA ASP A 310 -7.40 15.81 6.39
C ASP A 310 -8.72 15.18 5.93
N PRO A 311 -9.52 14.61 6.84
CA PRO A 311 -10.81 14.01 6.51
C PRO A 311 -11.88 15.07 6.15
N ASN A 312 -11.66 16.35 6.48
CA ASN A 312 -12.62 17.42 6.29
C ASN A 312 -12.45 18.18 4.97
N ALA A 313 -11.31 18.07 4.31
CA ALA A 313 -11.08 18.62 2.98
C ALA A 313 -12.17 18.18 1.99
N VAL A 314 -12.58 19.11 1.12
CA VAL A 314 -13.62 18.88 0.09
C VAL A 314 -13.26 17.67 -0.78
N CYS A 315 -12.00 17.58 -1.21
CA CYS A 315 -11.53 16.47 -2.03
C CYS A 315 -11.63 15.12 -1.30
N SER A 316 -11.47 15.08 0.03
CA SER A 316 -11.54 13.84 0.81
C SER A 316 -12.96 13.28 0.90
N LYS A 317 -13.97 14.16 0.98
CA LYS A 317 -15.41 13.83 1.07
C LYS A 317 -16.11 13.69 -0.27
N THR A 318 -15.44 14.06 -1.36
CA THR A 318 -15.99 13.96 -2.71
C THR A 318 -15.83 12.53 -3.22
N LYS A 319 -16.88 12.00 -3.87
CA LYS A 319 -16.81 10.64 -4.42
C LYS A 319 -15.68 10.53 -5.45
N VAL A 320 -14.99 9.39 -5.47
CA VAL A 320 -13.84 9.19 -6.37
C VAL A 320 -14.21 9.41 -7.84
N GLN A 321 -15.40 9.02 -8.25
CA GLN A 321 -15.92 9.20 -9.62
C GLN A 321 -16.12 10.66 -10.04
N ASP A 322 -16.25 11.57 -9.07
CA ASP A 322 -16.46 13.00 -9.33
C ASP A 322 -15.14 13.79 -9.31
N LEU A 323 -14.04 13.15 -8.89
CA LEU A 323 -12.69 13.72 -8.85
C LEU A 323 -11.92 13.39 -10.13
N THR A 324 -11.12 14.35 -10.60
CA THR A 324 -10.10 14.14 -11.63
C THR A 324 -8.82 13.59 -11.03
N MET A 325 -7.97 12.97 -11.84
CA MET A 325 -6.66 12.50 -11.38
C MET A 325 -5.81 13.62 -10.77
N LYS A 326 -5.93 14.86 -11.26
CA LYS A 326 -5.22 16.01 -10.70
C LYS A 326 -5.64 16.28 -9.25
N GLU A 327 -6.93 16.20 -8.95
CA GLU A 327 -7.48 16.39 -7.60
C GLU A 327 -7.12 15.21 -6.69
N ILE A 328 -7.14 13.99 -7.22
CA ILE A 328 -6.63 12.80 -6.54
C ILE A 328 -5.15 12.95 -6.17
N MET A 329 -4.33 13.54 -7.06
CA MET A 329 -2.91 13.79 -6.78
C MET A 329 -2.66 14.89 -5.75
N SER A 330 -3.66 15.72 -5.42
CA SER A 330 -3.59 16.67 -4.29
C SER A 330 -4.05 16.08 -2.96
N LEU A 331 -4.64 14.87 -2.96
CA LEU A 331 -4.98 14.17 -1.73
C LEU A 331 -3.75 13.53 -1.11
N THR A 332 -3.64 13.68 0.21
CA THR A 332 -2.60 13.05 1.02
C THR A 332 -3.28 12.16 2.05
N PHE A 333 -2.86 10.91 2.15
CA PHE A 333 -3.30 9.98 3.18
C PHE A 333 -2.57 10.21 4.51
N LYS A 334 -3.09 9.63 5.60
CA LYS A 334 -2.45 9.62 6.94
C LYS A 334 -1.02 9.07 6.95
N SER A 335 -0.63 8.33 5.90
CA SER A 335 0.72 7.81 5.68
C SER A 335 1.67 8.80 4.99
N GLY A 336 1.19 9.95 4.52
CA GLY A 336 1.90 10.85 3.61
C GLY A 336 1.93 10.37 2.15
N SER A 337 1.36 9.20 1.84
CA SER A 337 1.22 8.71 0.47
C SER A 337 -0.06 9.22 -0.18
N ARG A 338 -0.23 8.97 -1.48
CA ARG A 338 -1.44 9.31 -2.24
C ARG A 338 -2.18 8.07 -2.71
N PRO A 339 -3.46 8.17 -3.10
CA PRO A 339 -4.14 7.08 -3.80
C PRO A 339 -3.34 6.62 -5.03
N PRO A 340 -2.95 5.34 -5.14
CA PRO A 340 -2.17 4.87 -6.27
C PRO A 340 -3.04 4.61 -7.50
N LEU A 341 -2.47 4.80 -8.69
CA LEU A 341 -3.05 4.29 -9.93
C LEU A 341 -2.91 2.77 -10.00
N LEU A 342 -3.94 2.09 -10.50
CA LEU A 342 -3.88 0.64 -10.77
C LEU A 342 -2.68 0.30 -11.67
N LEU A 343 -2.42 1.13 -12.68
CA LEU A 343 -1.30 0.96 -13.61
C LEU A 343 0.07 0.94 -12.89
N ASP A 344 0.24 1.77 -11.86
CA ASP A 344 1.50 1.83 -11.11
C ASP A 344 1.69 0.57 -10.25
N VAL A 345 0.60 0.03 -9.71
CA VAL A 345 0.60 -1.20 -8.90
C VAL A 345 0.87 -2.43 -9.79
N LEU A 346 0.22 -2.55 -10.95
CA LEU A 346 0.50 -3.62 -11.94
C LEU A 346 1.96 -3.58 -12.43
N ARG A 347 2.49 -2.38 -12.69
CA ARG A 347 3.92 -2.20 -13.04
C ARG A 347 4.85 -2.57 -11.90
N SER A 348 4.45 -2.32 -10.65
CA SER A 348 5.24 -2.74 -9.50
C SER A 348 5.25 -4.27 -9.36
N ALA A 349 4.10 -4.93 -9.53
CA ALA A 349 4.01 -6.39 -9.60
C ALA A 349 4.93 -6.97 -10.69
N GLN A 350 4.91 -6.36 -11.89
CA GLN A 350 5.79 -6.77 -12.99
C GLN A 350 7.27 -6.58 -12.68
N ALA A 351 7.64 -5.46 -12.04
CA ALA A 351 9.02 -5.14 -11.70
C ALA A 351 9.57 -6.01 -10.57
N ILE A 352 8.75 -6.38 -9.59
CA ILE A 352 9.11 -7.36 -8.55
C ILE A 352 9.25 -8.76 -9.16
N GLY A 353 8.42 -9.08 -10.16
CA GLY A 353 8.50 -10.32 -10.90
C GLY A 353 7.92 -11.51 -10.14
N GLY A 354 8.36 -12.71 -10.53
CA GLY A 354 7.77 -13.97 -10.04
C GLY A 354 6.26 -14.03 -10.33
N ASP A 355 5.53 -14.62 -9.38
CA ASP A 355 4.06 -14.77 -9.41
C ASP A 355 3.33 -13.60 -8.72
N SER A 356 3.96 -12.44 -8.60
CA SER A 356 3.32 -11.24 -8.02
C SER A 356 2.17 -10.79 -8.93
N LYS A 357 0.93 -10.90 -8.43
CA LYS A 357 -0.29 -10.58 -9.19
C LYS A 357 -1.37 -9.94 -8.30
N LEU A 358 -2.29 -9.24 -8.96
CA LEU A 358 -3.49 -8.68 -8.35
C LEU A 358 -4.73 -9.54 -8.58
N VAL A 359 -5.59 -9.58 -7.58
CA VAL A 359 -7.01 -9.92 -7.68
C VAL A 359 -7.78 -8.60 -7.60
N ILE A 360 -8.48 -8.21 -8.66
CA ILE A 360 -9.08 -6.88 -8.78
C ILE A 360 -10.57 -6.95 -8.49
N GLU A 361 -11.04 -6.23 -7.48
CA GLU A 361 -12.47 -6.01 -7.25
C GLU A 361 -12.97 -4.78 -8.01
N ILE A 362 -14.01 -4.96 -8.83
CA ILE A 362 -14.79 -3.89 -9.45
C ILE A 362 -16.08 -3.70 -8.65
N LYS A 363 -16.34 -2.48 -8.17
CA LYS A 363 -17.55 -2.18 -7.41
C LYS A 363 -18.82 -2.34 -8.28
N PRO A 364 -19.95 -2.79 -7.70
CA PRO A 364 -21.18 -3.07 -8.44
C PRO A 364 -21.69 -1.89 -9.26
N GLY A 365 -22.26 -2.15 -10.44
CA GLY A 365 -22.79 -1.11 -11.33
C GLY A 365 -21.75 -0.27 -12.07
N ASN A 366 -20.45 -0.57 -11.95
CA ASN A 366 -19.38 0.23 -12.58
C ASN A 366 -18.88 -0.40 -13.89
N GLN A 367 -19.71 -0.37 -14.94
CA GLN A 367 -19.31 -0.92 -16.25
C GLN A 367 -18.22 -0.08 -16.95
N ASP A 368 -18.12 1.21 -16.61
CA ASP A 368 -17.09 2.08 -17.16
C ASP A 368 -15.70 1.70 -16.64
N ALA A 369 -15.59 1.28 -15.37
CA ALA A 369 -14.35 0.71 -14.84
C ALA A 369 -13.93 -0.58 -15.57
N CYS A 370 -14.89 -1.44 -15.97
CA CYS A 370 -14.60 -2.61 -16.79
C CYS A 370 -14.01 -2.21 -18.15
N THR A 371 -14.66 -1.25 -18.82
CA THR A 371 -14.22 -0.75 -20.12
C THR A 371 -12.83 -0.11 -20.01
N ALA A 372 -12.59 0.68 -18.97
CA ALA A 372 -11.29 1.29 -18.69
C ALA A 372 -10.20 0.25 -18.43
N LEU A 373 -10.51 -0.85 -17.72
CA LEU A 373 -9.58 -1.93 -17.43
C LEU A 373 -9.21 -2.71 -18.69
N VAL A 374 -10.19 -3.05 -19.53
CA VAL A 374 -9.94 -3.70 -20.83
C VAL A 374 -9.10 -2.79 -21.74
N ARG A 375 -9.39 -1.48 -21.76
CA ARG A 375 -8.55 -0.50 -22.47
C ARG A 375 -7.12 -0.47 -21.92
N LEU A 376 -6.93 -0.50 -20.61
CA LEU A 376 -5.60 -0.56 -19.99
C LEU A 376 -4.84 -1.80 -20.46
N PHE A 377 -5.47 -2.98 -20.43
CA PHE A 377 -4.85 -4.23 -20.89
C PHE A 377 -4.57 -4.25 -22.39
N ARG A 378 -5.42 -3.62 -23.21
CA ARG A 378 -5.15 -3.46 -24.64
C ARG A 378 -3.90 -2.62 -24.90
N HIS A 379 -3.69 -1.54 -24.14
CA HIS A 379 -2.52 -0.68 -24.26
C HIS A 379 -1.26 -1.27 -23.61
N HIS A 380 -1.44 -2.15 -22.61
CA HIS A 380 -0.37 -2.81 -21.87
C HIS A 380 -0.61 -4.33 -21.76
N PRO A 381 -0.55 -5.09 -22.89
CA PRO A 381 -0.82 -6.53 -22.86
C PRO A 381 0.14 -7.32 -21.96
N ASP A 382 1.35 -6.81 -21.75
CA ASP A 382 2.38 -7.36 -20.87
C ASP A 382 2.03 -7.29 -19.37
N LEU A 383 1.00 -6.50 -19.01
CA LEU A 383 0.49 -6.39 -17.65
C LEU A 383 -0.71 -7.33 -17.38
N ILE A 384 -1.25 -7.99 -18.42
CA ILE A 384 -2.36 -8.94 -18.26
C ILE A 384 -1.97 -10.08 -17.32
N ASP A 385 -0.75 -10.62 -17.48
CA ASP A 385 -0.21 -11.69 -16.63
C ASP A 385 -0.02 -11.28 -15.15
N ARG A 386 -0.17 -9.98 -14.84
CA ARG A 386 -0.12 -9.42 -13.47
C ARG A 386 -1.48 -9.29 -12.82
N CYS A 387 -2.55 -9.69 -13.52
CA CYS A 387 -3.89 -9.80 -12.98
C CYS A 387 -4.30 -11.27 -12.98
N GLU A 388 -4.40 -11.86 -11.79
CA GLU A 388 -4.80 -13.27 -11.63
C GLU A 388 -6.31 -13.43 -11.83
N ALA A 389 -7.09 -12.55 -11.19
CA ALA A 389 -8.54 -12.59 -11.24
C ALA A 389 -9.14 -11.18 -11.16
N ILE A 390 -10.36 -11.06 -11.67
CA ILE A 390 -11.23 -9.89 -11.54
C ILE A 390 -12.55 -10.39 -10.95
N MET A 391 -13.09 -9.66 -9.98
CA MET A 391 -14.31 -10.04 -9.28
C MET A 391 -15.24 -8.86 -9.01
N SER A 392 -16.53 -9.14 -8.90
CA SER A 392 -17.57 -8.18 -8.49
C SER A 392 -18.78 -8.93 -7.94
N PHE A 393 -19.59 -8.26 -7.11
CA PHE A 393 -20.91 -8.77 -6.74
C PHE A 393 -21.90 -8.71 -7.92
N ASP A 394 -21.67 -7.85 -8.92
CA ASP A 394 -22.62 -7.62 -10.02
C ASP A 394 -22.39 -8.60 -11.19
N ALA A 395 -23.28 -9.59 -11.32
CA ALA A 395 -23.22 -10.60 -12.37
C ALA A 395 -23.35 -10.05 -13.80
N PHE A 396 -24.14 -8.98 -14.00
CA PHE A 396 -24.26 -8.36 -15.32
C PHE A 396 -22.92 -7.75 -15.74
N THR A 397 -22.29 -7.02 -14.81
CA THR A 397 -20.98 -6.41 -15.01
C THR A 397 -19.91 -7.46 -15.32
N MET A 398 -19.89 -8.59 -14.60
CA MET A 398 -18.89 -9.65 -14.83
C MET A 398 -19.05 -10.39 -16.17
N HIS A 399 -20.28 -10.69 -16.60
CA HIS A 399 -20.49 -11.30 -17.92
C HIS A 399 -20.09 -10.36 -19.06
N ARG A 400 -20.39 -9.07 -18.93
CA ARG A 400 -19.97 -8.07 -19.91
C ARG A 400 -18.44 -7.99 -19.99
N LEU A 401 -17.77 -7.89 -18.84
CA LEU A 401 -16.30 -7.88 -18.77
C LEU A 401 -15.69 -9.12 -19.42
N LYS A 402 -16.23 -10.32 -19.16
CA LYS A 402 -15.72 -11.57 -19.76
C LYS A 402 -15.73 -11.50 -21.28
N SER A 403 -16.84 -11.06 -21.88
CA SER A 403 -16.95 -10.92 -23.34
C SER A 403 -15.98 -9.86 -23.87
N GLU A 404 -15.86 -8.70 -23.21
CA GLU A 404 -14.91 -7.65 -23.64
C GLU A 404 -13.43 -8.11 -23.56
N LEU A 405 -13.06 -8.91 -22.56
CA LEU A 405 -11.71 -9.50 -22.44
C LEU A 405 -11.43 -10.54 -23.55
N GLU A 406 -12.41 -11.38 -23.87
CA GLU A 406 -12.30 -12.37 -24.95
C GLU A 406 -12.16 -11.70 -26.32
N ASP A 407 -12.97 -10.69 -26.60
CA ASP A 407 -12.90 -9.89 -27.83
C ASP A 407 -11.54 -9.18 -27.95
N MET A 408 -11.04 -8.60 -26.86
CA MET A 408 -9.71 -8.01 -26.80
C MET A 408 -8.62 -9.05 -27.13
N ALA A 409 -8.70 -10.25 -26.55
CA ALA A 409 -7.72 -11.32 -26.80
C ALA A 409 -7.74 -11.79 -28.27
N VAL A 410 -8.91 -11.90 -28.89
CA VAL A 410 -9.05 -12.22 -30.32
C VAL A 410 -8.43 -11.12 -31.18
N SER A 411 -8.67 -9.86 -30.86
CA SER A 411 -8.11 -8.72 -31.58
C SER A 411 -6.58 -8.68 -31.50
N LEU A 412 -6.01 -8.85 -30.29
CA LEU A 412 -4.56 -8.87 -30.09
C LEU A 412 -3.88 -10.01 -30.84
N LYS A 413 -4.51 -11.19 -30.91
CA LYS A 413 -4.03 -12.31 -31.74
C LYS A 413 -4.03 -11.93 -33.22
N THR A 414 -5.13 -11.38 -33.72
CA THR A 414 -5.29 -11.00 -35.14
C THR A 414 -4.27 -9.94 -35.57
N GLU A 415 -4.08 -8.90 -34.75
CA GLU A 415 -3.09 -7.84 -35.00
C GLU A 415 -1.65 -8.39 -35.08
N ARG A 416 -1.31 -9.37 -34.23
CA ARG A 416 0.00 -10.06 -34.27
C ARG A 416 0.20 -10.87 -35.56
N PHE A 417 -0.79 -11.63 -36.01
CA PHE A 417 -0.68 -12.45 -37.22
C PHE A 417 -0.75 -11.62 -38.51
N GLY A 418 -1.53 -10.52 -38.54
CA GLY A 418 -1.61 -9.63 -39.69
C GLY A 418 -0.33 -8.80 -39.95
N SER A 419 0.54 -8.67 -38.94
CA SER A 419 1.83 -7.99 -39.02
C SER A 419 2.95 -8.83 -39.65
N LEU A 420 2.76 -10.14 -39.85
CA LEU A 420 3.78 -11.03 -40.41
C LEU A 420 3.74 -10.99 -41.95
N SER A 421 4.67 -10.26 -42.55
CA SER A 421 4.95 -10.36 -43.99
C SER A 421 5.57 -11.73 -44.33
N PRO A 422 5.31 -12.32 -45.51
CA PRO A 422 5.71 -13.70 -45.84
C PRO A 422 7.22 -13.95 -45.98
N GLN A 423 8.08 -13.00 -45.56
CA GLN A 423 9.55 -13.11 -45.70
C GLN A 423 10.33 -13.07 -44.37
N SER A 424 9.68 -13.03 -43.21
CA SER A 424 10.40 -13.09 -41.93
C SER A 424 10.54 -14.54 -41.44
N LYS A 425 11.79 -15.02 -41.32
CA LYS A 425 12.09 -16.34 -40.72
C LYS A 425 11.59 -16.36 -39.27
N PRO A 426 11.00 -17.48 -38.81
CA PRO A 426 10.54 -17.58 -37.44
C PRO A 426 11.76 -17.59 -36.49
N SER A 427 11.93 -16.53 -35.71
CA SER A 427 12.75 -16.59 -34.50
C SER A 427 11.93 -17.36 -33.46
N PHE A 428 12.39 -18.56 -33.11
CA PHE A 428 11.83 -19.39 -32.04
C PHE A 428 12.11 -18.73 -30.68
N ASP A 429 11.35 -17.68 -30.34
CA ASP A 429 11.33 -17.14 -28.99
C ASP A 429 10.16 -17.81 -28.25
N SER A 430 10.46 -18.87 -27.50
CA SER A 430 9.49 -19.82 -26.92
C SER A 430 8.38 -19.21 -26.04
N LYS A 431 8.50 -17.94 -25.62
CA LYS A 431 7.45 -17.20 -24.90
C LYS A 431 6.46 -16.46 -25.79
N ALA A 432 6.80 -16.19 -27.05
CA ALA A 432 5.94 -15.41 -27.96
C ALA A 432 4.71 -16.19 -28.46
N ASP A 433 4.80 -17.52 -28.48
CA ASP A 433 3.75 -18.45 -28.94
C ASP A 433 2.86 -18.99 -27.81
N ALA A 434 3.13 -18.63 -26.55
CA ALA A 434 2.26 -19.03 -25.45
C ALA A 434 0.90 -18.29 -25.56
N PRO A 435 -0.24 -19.00 -25.42
CA PRO A 435 -1.55 -18.38 -25.49
C PRO A 435 -1.69 -17.32 -24.37
N LEU A 436 -2.16 -16.12 -24.74
CA LEU A 436 -2.46 -15.06 -23.79
C LEU A 436 -3.40 -15.59 -22.70
N GLN A 437 -2.92 -15.62 -21.45
CA GLN A 437 -3.71 -16.07 -20.32
C GLN A 437 -4.51 -14.88 -19.78
N LEU A 438 -5.82 -14.89 -20.02
CA LEU A 438 -6.71 -13.87 -19.48
C LEU A 438 -6.91 -14.05 -17.96
N PRO A 439 -7.16 -12.95 -17.21
CA PRO A 439 -7.54 -13.05 -15.81
C PRO A 439 -8.81 -13.87 -15.65
N GLN A 440 -8.91 -14.60 -14.54
CA GLN A 440 -10.14 -15.28 -14.16
C GLN A 440 -11.23 -14.25 -13.83
N VAL A 441 -12.48 -14.55 -14.17
CA VAL A 441 -13.62 -13.65 -13.96
C VAL A 441 -14.60 -14.32 -12.99
N LEU A 442 -14.75 -13.76 -11.79
CA LEU A 442 -15.42 -14.40 -10.65
C LEU A 442 -16.58 -13.57 -10.09
N LEU A 443 -17.62 -14.24 -9.57
CA LEU A 443 -18.75 -13.58 -8.87
C LEU A 443 -18.57 -13.61 -7.36
N LEU A 444 -18.61 -12.45 -6.71
CA LEU A 444 -18.67 -12.34 -5.27
C LEU A 444 -20.08 -12.68 -4.75
N THR A 445 -20.13 -13.38 -3.62
CA THR A 445 -21.38 -13.68 -2.91
C THR A 445 -21.32 -13.19 -1.47
N VAL A 446 -22.49 -13.02 -0.87
CA VAL A 446 -22.65 -12.79 0.57
C VAL A 446 -23.05 -14.08 1.28
N ALA A 447 -22.85 -14.14 2.61
CA ALA A 447 -23.17 -15.28 3.46
C ALA A 447 -24.58 -15.18 4.09
N LYS A 448 -25.23 -14.01 3.95
CA LYS A 448 -26.57 -13.73 4.47
C LYS A 448 -27.52 -13.36 3.33
N GLU A 449 -28.80 -13.31 3.64
CA GLU A 449 -29.83 -12.88 2.68
C GLU A 449 -29.46 -11.53 2.03
N PRO A 450 -29.49 -11.43 0.68
CA PRO A 450 -29.12 -10.23 -0.05
C PRO A 450 -29.87 -8.99 0.45
N GLN A 451 -29.12 -7.96 0.80
CA GLN A 451 -29.65 -6.64 1.18
C GLN A 451 -29.69 -5.69 -0.01
N LYS A 452 -28.92 -5.99 -1.07
CA LYS A 452 -28.87 -5.21 -2.30
C LYS A 452 -29.24 -6.08 -3.50
N HIS A 453 -29.83 -5.46 -4.51
CA HIS A 453 -30.35 -6.18 -5.70
C HIS A 453 -29.28 -6.91 -6.52
N TYR A 454 -28.01 -6.51 -6.39
CA TYR A 454 -26.88 -7.15 -7.05
C TYR A 454 -26.24 -8.25 -6.21
N GLU A 455 -26.58 -8.39 -4.94
CA GLU A 455 -25.96 -9.39 -4.07
C GLU A 455 -26.52 -10.78 -4.38
N LEU A 456 -25.62 -11.75 -4.52
CA LEU A 456 -25.95 -13.15 -4.67
C LEU A 456 -25.65 -13.88 -3.35
N TRP A 457 -26.57 -14.74 -2.93
CA TRP A 457 -26.42 -15.58 -1.74
C TRP A 457 -26.64 -17.04 -2.12
N VAL A 458 -25.80 -17.93 -1.58
CA VAL A 458 -25.91 -19.37 -1.75
C VAL A 458 -25.67 -20.09 -0.44
N ASP A 459 -26.56 -21.02 -0.10
CA ASP A 459 -26.27 -22.04 0.91
C ASP A 459 -25.27 -23.03 0.30
N ILE A 460 -24.08 -23.14 0.88
CA ILE A 460 -23.03 -23.99 0.33
C ILE A 460 -23.37 -25.49 0.39
N LEU A 461 -24.33 -25.89 1.23
CA LEU A 461 -24.88 -27.25 1.23
C LEU A 461 -25.71 -27.54 -0.02
N ASN A 462 -26.20 -26.50 -0.70
CA ASN A 462 -26.90 -26.58 -1.97
C ASN A 462 -26.37 -25.54 -2.97
N SER A 463 -25.23 -25.85 -3.58
CA SER A 463 -24.57 -24.99 -4.56
C SER A 463 -25.21 -24.99 -5.95
N SER A 464 -26.40 -25.58 -6.12
CA SER A 464 -27.06 -25.67 -7.44
C SER A 464 -27.34 -24.34 -8.14
N PRO A 465 -27.64 -23.22 -7.44
CA PRO A 465 -27.85 -21.92 -8.11
C PRO A 465 -26.59 -21.38 -8.80
N ILE A 466 -25.40 -21.72 -8.33
CA ILE A 466 -24.13 -21.17 -8.86
C ILE A 466 -23.98 -21.47 -10.35
N HIS A 467 -24.39 -22.66 -10.79
CA HIS A 467 -24.26 -23.06 -12.19
C HIS A 467 -24.99 -22.10 -13.14
N SER A 468 -26.21 -21.65 -12.78
CA SER A 468 -27.00 -20.75 -13.60
C SER A 468 -26.50 -19.30 -13.58
N TRP A 469 -25.78 -18.91 -12.53
CA TRP A 469 -25.12 -17.59 -12.48
C TRP A 469 -23.88 -17.54 -13.36
N LEU A 470 -23.10 -18.63 -13.41
CA LEU A 470 -21.84 -18.66 -14.16
C LEU A 470 -22.05 -18.95 -15.64
N LYS A 471 -23.10 -19.70 -15.99
CA LYS A 471 -23.43 -20.07 -17.37
C LYS A 471 -24.79 -19.53 -17.75
N HIS A 472 -24.80 -18.58 -18.69
CA HIS A 472 -26.03 -17.96 -19.15
C HIS A 472 -26.20 -18.06 -20.67
N GLY A 473 -26.82 -19.15 -21.13
CA GLY A 473 -27.18 -19.35 -22.54
C GLY A 473 -25.99 -19.22 -23.50
N ASN A 474 -26.09 -18.31 -24.47
CA ASN A 474 -25.06 -18.05 -25.50
C ASN A 474 -23.95 -17.08 -25.04
N LYS A 475 -23.93 -16.62 -23.78
CA LYS A 475 -22.89 -15.69 -23.29
C LYS A 475 -21.63 -16.43 -22.85
N SER A 476 -20.52 -15.70 -22.83
CA SER A 476 -19.25 -16.15 -22.25
C SER A 476 -19.46 -16.62 -20.81
N SER A 477 -18.98 -17.82 -20.50
CA SER A 477 -19.09 -18.41 -19.16
C SER A 477 -18.07 -17.78 -18.21
N LEU A 478 -18.49 -17.52 -16.98
CA LEU A 478 -17.59 -17.05 -15.93
C LEU A 478 -16.76 -18.20 -15.37
N ASP A 479 -15.58 -17.88 -14.83
CA ASP A 479 -14.61 -18.89 -14.41
C ASP A 479 -14.90 -19.45 -12.99
N GLY A 480 -15.72 -18.74 -12.20
CA GLY A 480 -16.09 -19.20 -10.87
C GLY A 480 -16.70 -18.16 -9.94
N VAL A 481 -16.60 -18.43 -8.64
CA VAL A 481 -17.22 -17.65 -7.55
C VAL A 481 -16.21 -17.31 -6.46
N TYR A 482 -16.47 -16.24 -5.72
CA TYR A 482 -15.72 -15.78 -4.56
C TYR A 482 -16.68 -15.64 -3.38
N LEU A 483 -16.78 -16.70 -2.58
CA LEU A 483 -17.84 -16.88 -1.60
C LEU A 483 -17.49 -16.19 -0.28
N GLN A 484 -18.44 -15.51 0.35
CA GLN A 484 -18.29 -15.13 1.74
C GLN A 484 -18.28 -16.39 2.61
N TYR A 485 -17.36 -16.44 3.56
CA TYR A 485 -17.19 -17.55 4.48
C TYR A 485 -18.50 -17.87 5.22
N GLN A 486 -18.78 -19.16 5.36
CA GLN A 486 -19.88 -19.69 6.17
C GLN A 486 -19.31 -20.77 7.08
N PRO A 487 -19.65 -20.82 8.39
CA PRO A 487 -19.11 -21.83 9.31
C PRO A 487 -19.30 -23.28 8.83
N VAL A 488 -20.44 -23.55 8.19
CA VAL A 488 -20.78 -24.88 7.65
C VAL A 488 -19.79 -25.37 6.58
N MET A 489 -18.99 -24.48 5.97
CA MET A 489 -17.96 -24.84 4.99
C MET A 489 -16.90 -25.78 5.55
N LEU A 490 -16.63 -25.71 6.86
CA LEU A 490 -15.65 -26.56 7.55
C LEU A 490 -16.27 -27.83 8.15
N GLU A 491 -17.58 -28.01 8.03
CA GLU A 491 -18.26 -29.25 8.41
C GLU A 491 -18.15 -30.30 7.29
N PRO A 492 -18.24 -31.61 7.59
CA PRO A 492 -18.05 -32.65 6.59
C PRO A 492 -18.93 -32.52 5.34
N ALA A 493 -20.16 -32.00 5.48
CA ALA A 493 -21.05 -31.76 4.35
C ALA A 493 -20.61 -30.57 3.49
N GLY A 494 -20.26 -29.44 4.12
CA GLY A 494 -19.74 -28.26 3.43
C GLY A 494 -18.41 -28.53 2.73
N ILE A 495 -17.50 -29.28 3.35
CA ILE A 495 -16.22 -29.69 2.73
C ILE A 495 -16.49 -30.49 1.44
N ARG A 496 -17.43 -31.43 1.46
CA ARG A 496 -17.80 -32.19 0.26
C ARG A 496 -18.42 -31.31 -0.81
N GLY A 497 -19.30 -30.39 -0.42
CA GLY A 497 -19.95 -29.43 -1.31
C GLY A 497 -18.94 -28.52 -2.00
N LEU A 498 -18.06 -27.87 -1.24
CA LEU A 498 -16.99 -27.04 -1.77
C LEU A 498 -16.02 -27.84 -2.64
N ARG A 499 -15.59 -29.03 -2.20
CA ARG A 499 -14.71 -29.87 -3.02
C ARG A 499 -15.34 -30.26 -4.35
N HIS A 500 -16.65 -30.48 -4.38
CA HIS A 500 -17.38 -30.73 -5.61
C HIS A 500 -17.43 -29.48 -6.51
N LEU A 501 -17.67 -28.30 -5.92
CA LEU A 501 -17.69 -27.02 -6.61
C LEU A 501 -16.32 -26.66 -7.19
N SER A 502 -15.25 -26.77 -6.41
CA SER A 502 -13.86 -26.46 -6.79
C SER A 502 -13.30 -27.37 -7.89
N LYS A 503 -13.90 -28.54 -8.11
CA LYS A 503 -13.56 -29.40 -9.27
C LYS A 503 -14.11 -28.85 -10.59
N GLN A 504 -15.14 -28.02 -10.53
CA GLN A 504 -15.83 -27.49 -11.71
C GLN A 504 -15.47 -26.04 -12.01
N TYR A 505 -15.19 -25.26 -10.96
CA TYR A 505 -15.01 -23.82 -11.03
C TYR A 505 -13.85 -23.36 -10.16
N LYS A 506 -13.35 -22.15 -10.42
CA LYS A 506 -12.51 -21.46 -9.46
C LYS A 506 -13.37 -21.01 -8.27
N VAL A 507 -12.90 -21.29 -7.06
CA VAL A 507 -13.59 -20.89 -5.83
C VAL A 507 -12.63 -20.06 -5.00
N GLY A 508 -12.98 -18.81 -4.74
CA GLY A 508 -12.35 -17.99 -3.72
C GLY A 508 -13.20 -17.92 -2.47
N ILE A 509 -12.58 -17.66 -1.33
CA ILE A 509 -13.25 -17.41 -0.05
C ILE A 509 -12.82 -16.05 0.49
N TRP A 510 -13.78 -15.21 0.88
CA TRP A 510 -13.54 -13.98 1.63
C TRP A 510 -14.29 -14.01 2.96
N GLY A 511 -13.80 -13.25 3.95
CA GLY A 511 -14.42 -13.18 5.27
C GLY A 511 -14.62 -11.73 5.71
N GLU A 512 -15.60 -11.49 6.57
CA GLU A 512 -15.83 -10.20 7.19
C GLU A 512 -14.89 -10.01 8.39
N PHE A 513 -14.15 -8.89 8.38
CA PHE A 513 -13.19 -8.54 9.41
C PHE A 513 -13.77 -8.66 10.83
N ARG A 514 -13.08 -9.39 11.71
CA ARG A 514 -13.43 -9.73 13.12
C ARG A 514 -14.67 -10.62 13.32
N LYS A 515 -15.45 -10.92 12.29
CA LYS A 515 -16.59 -11.83 12.42
C LYS A 515 -16.22 -13.24 11.96
N ASP A 516 -15.54 -13.32 10.83
CA ASP A 516 -15.10 -14.58 10.25
C ASP A 516 -13.67 -14.93 10.66
N PRO A 517 -13.32 -16.23 10.70
CA PRO A 517 -11.98 -16.69 11.04
C PRO A 517 -10.95 -16.24 10.00
N ASP A 518 -9.84 -15.67 10.47
CA ASP A 518 -8.66 -15.33 9.68
C ASP A 518 -7.42 -15.92 10.34
N ASP A 519 -7.26 -17.23 10.14
CA ASP A 519 -6.19 -18.03 10.72
C ASP A 519 -5.70 -19.13 9.76
N TYR A 520 -4.49 -19.60 10.02
CA TYR A 520 -3.79 -20.58 9.20
C TYR A 520 -4.57 -21.89 9.09
N PHE A 521 -5.16 -22.40 10.17
CA PHE A 521 -5.83 -23.70 10.13
C PHE A 521 -7.08 -23.64 9.27
N THR A 522 -7.89 -22.60 9.45
CA THR A 522 -9.07 -22.38 8.61
C THR A 522 -8.69 -22.24 7.14
N ALA A 523 -7.70 -21.40 6.83
CA ALA A 523 -7.23 -21.22 5.46
C ALA A 523 -6.72 -22.54 4.85
N MET A 524 -5.94 -23.32 5.60
CA MET A 524 -5.40 -24.59 5.11
C MET A 524 -6.47 -25.66 4.94
N GLN A 525 -7.48 -25.69 5.82
CA GLN A 525 -8.60 -26.62 5.65
C GLN A 525 -9.39 -26.30 4.39
N LEU A 526 -9.67 -25.01 4.13
CA LEU A 526 -10.31 -24.57 2.88
C LEU A 526 -9.47 -24.96 1.66
N ILE A 527 -8.16 -24.73 1.68
CA ILE A 527 -7.28 -25.02 0.54
C ILE A 527 -7.14 -26.54 0.33
N ASN A 528 -6.73 -27.27 1.36
CA ASN A 528 -6.34 -28.67 1.23
C ASN A 528 -7.54 -29.62 1.23
N GLU A 529 -8.57 -29.35 2.02
CA GLU A 529 -9.73 -30.23 2.12
C GLU A 529 -10.84 -29.79 1.16
N CYS A 530 -11.10 -28.50 1.01
CA CYS A 530 -12.16 -28.00 0.13
C CYS A 530 -11.68 -27.71 -1.30
N GLY A 531 -10.36 -27.66 -1.54
CA GLY A 531 -9.78 -27.45 -2.86
C GLY A 531 -9.98 -26.02 -3.39
N VAL A 532 -10.21 -25.04 -2.51
CA VAL A 532 -10.45 -23.66 -2.96
C VAL A 532 -9.19 -23.07 -3.59
N SER A 533 -9.38 -22.22 -4.60
CA SER A 533 -8.30 -21.58 -5.35
C SER A 533 -7.74 -20.36 -4.63
N TYR A 534 -8.57 -19.64 -3.88
CA TYR A 534 -8.20 -18.37 -3.25
C TYR A 534 -8.78 -18.25 -1.84
N VAL A 535 -8.01 -17.70 -0.90
CA VAL A 535 -8.46 -17.34 0.45
C VAL A 535 -7.94 -15.95 0.78
N ASN A 536 -8.85 -14.98 0.93
CA ASN A 536 -8.51 -13.65 1.42
C ASN A 536 -8.12 -13.69 2.89
N THR A 537 -7.09 -12.93 3.24
CA THR A 537 -6.61 -12.79 4.60
C THR A 537 -6.07 -11.37 4.82
N ASP A 538 -6.35 -10.80 5.99
CA ASP A 538 -5.73 -9.56 6.47
C ASP A 538 -4.35 -9.81 7.11
N LEU A 539 -3.92 -11.08 7.12
CA LEU A 539 -2.67 -11.58 7.69
C LEU A 539 -2.45 -11.06 9.13
N PRO A 540 -3.38 -11.28 10.06
CA PRO A 540 -3.23 -10.84 11.44
C PRO A 540 -1.98 -11.49 12.06
N ARG A 541 -1.37 -10.87 13.08
CA ARG A 541 -0.21 -11.49 13.77
C ARG A 541 -0.51 -12.89 14.31
N SER A 542 -1.76 -13.14 14.67
CA SER A 542 -2.26 -14.44 15.14
C SER A 542 -2.48 -15.47 14.03
N PHE A 543 -2.40 -15.07 12.76
CA PHE A 543 -2.72 -15.91 11.60
C PHE A 543 -2.07 -17.28 11.71
N ARG A 544 -0.76 -17.29 11.98
CA ARG A 544 -0.03 -18.50 12.34
C ARG A 544 0.61 -18.35 13.70
N SER A 545 -0.18 -18.62 14.74
CA SER A 545 0.30 -18.65 16.12
C SER A 545 1.23 -19.86 16.35
N SER A 546 2.18 -19.74 17.28
CA SER A 546 3.07 -20.86 17.61
C SER A 546 2.27 -22.02 18.21
N ALA A 547 2.72 -23.28 18.04
CA ALA A 547 2.04 -24.46 18.58
C ALA A 547 1.82 -24.39 20.12
N SER A 548 2.61 -23.59 20.83
CA SER A 548 2.44 -23.28 22.26
C SER A 548 1.22 -22.42 22.57
N ASP A 549 0.90 -21.44 21.71
CA ASP A 549 -0.25 -20.54 21.91
C ASP A 549 -1.58 -21.28 21.72
N PHE A 550 -1.58 -22.35 20.93
CA PHE A 550 -2.76 -23.14 20.61
C PHE A 550 -3.32 -23.92 21.81
N LYS A 551 -2.45 -24.45 22.68
CA LYS A 551 -2.89 -25.08 23.94
C LYS A 551 -3.55 -24.06 24.86
N GLN A 552 -3.03 -22.84 24.91
CA GLN A 552 -3.53 -21.79 25.80
C GLN A 552 -4.82 -21.17 25.27
N HIS A 553 -4.95 -20.99 23.95
CA HIS A 553 -6.17 -20.50 23.31
C HIS A 553 -7.31 -21.53 23.43
N ARG A 554 -7.05 -22.81 23.16
CA ARG A 554 -8.06 -23.87 23.30
C ARG A 554 -8.54 -24.03 24.75
N MET A 555 -7.65 -23.90 25.73
CA MET A 555 -8.06 -23.86 27.15
C MET A 555 -8.86 -22.61 27.51
N THR A 556 -8.58 -21.46 26.90
CA THR A 556 -9.29 -20.21 27.17
C THR A 556 -10.69 -20.18 26.55
N VAL A 557 -10.84 -20.71 25.33
CA VAL A 557 -12.13 -20.84 24.64
C VAL A 557 -13.03 -21.84 25.38
N HIS A 558 -12.52 -23.02 25.75
CA HIS A 558 -13.29 -23.96 26.58
C HIS A 558 -13.68 -23.38 27.93
N ARG A 559 -12.82 -22.57 28.56
CA ARG A 559 -13.15 -21.91 29.82
C ARG A 559 -14.26 -20.86 29.66
N LYS A 560 -14.31 -20.14 28.54
CA LYS A 560 -15.38 -19.18 28.22
C LYS A 560 -16.71 -19.88 27.88
N GLU A 561 -16.66 -20.97 27.10
CA GLU A 561 -17.84 -21.78 26.79
C GLU A 561 -18.43 -22.42 28.06
N HIS A 562 -17.58 -22.94 28.94
CA HIS A 562 -18.01 -23.50 30.22
C HIS A 562 -18.58 -22.43 31.17
N ILE A 563 -18.02 -21.21 31.18
CA ILE A 563 -18.59 -20.10 31.97
C ILE A 563 -19.94 -19.65 31.41
N MET A 564 -20.10 -19.59 30.08
CA MET A 564 -21.36 -19.27 29.41
C MET A 564 -22.44 -20.33 29.70
N GLN A 565 -22.10 -21.61 29.60
CA GLN A 565 -23.01 -22.71 29.93
C GLN A 565 -23.44 -22.67 31.40
N VAL A 566 -22.51 -22.42 32.33
CA VAL A 566 -22.85 -22.27 33.76
C VAL A 566 -23.75 -21.06 34.00
N TYR A 567 -23.53 -19.94 33.30
CA TYR A 567 -24.38 -18.75 33.39
C TYR A 567 -25.80 -19.01 32.84
N GLU A 568 -25.93 -19.69 31.69
CA GLU A 568 -27.23 -20.03 31.11
C GLU A 568 -27.99 -21.05 31.96
N THR A 569 -27.30 -22.04 32.52
CA THR A 569 -27.90 -23.03 33.43
C THR A 569 -28.38 -22.35 34.71
N SER A 570 -27.61 -21.40 35.27
CA SER A 570 -28.01 -20.65 36.47
C SER A 570 -29.20 -19.72 36.23
N ARG A 571 -29.45 -19.29 34.99
CA ARG A 571 -30.59 -18.45 34.61
C ARG A 571 -31.89 -19.24 34.42
N LEU A 572 -31.78 -20.54 34.13
CA LEU A 572 -32.93 -21.44 33.95
C LEU A 572 -33.44 -22.05 35.27
N PHE A 573 -32.64 -22.01 36.33
CA PHE A 573 -32.97 -22.52 37.67
C PHE A 573 -33.14 -21.43 38.74
N GLY A 574 -33.22 -20.16 38.33
CA GLY A 574 -33.37 -18.99 39.22
C GLY A 574 -34.78 -18.42 39.24
#